data_AF-A0A1M3KJQ8-F1
#
_entry.id   AF-A0A1M3KJQ8-F1
#
_cell.length_a   1.000
_cell.length_b   1.000
_cell.length_c   1.000
_cell.angle_alpha   90.00
_cell.angle_beta   90.00
_cell.angle_gamma   90.00
#
_symmetry.space_group_name_H-M   'P 1'
#
loop_
_entity.id
_entity.type
_entity.pdbx_description
1 polymer ?
#
loop_
_entity_poly.entity_id
_entity_poly.type
_entity_poly.pdbx_seq_one_letter_code
_entity_poly.pdbx_strand_id
1 'polypeptide(L)'
;MTQTKKGVDPKETLESAARQVIAPKPVRRKRETIFRIFLLSEVIAFSILAAWVSLRGNFAFDLQFTLALQNIHNPIFAALMTGISWIGFFPQVIILSTLAILIIFLLGLKWEGTMALISVVFVELLNGFVKAAIHRPRPSADLVHVLTRLNSYSFPSGHVMYYLGFFGFLWFLIFILLKKSWLRYVLLTLLGVPILLVGVSRVYLGQHWSSDVIAAYLLGSLALLLLIQVYFWGKPRFFKHQDIATGPKESHVD
;
A
#
# COMPACT_ATOMS: atom_id res chain seq x y z
N MET A 1 0.11 -25.78 -61.85
CA MET A 1 0.83 -25.91 -60.56
C MET A 1 0.19 -25.00 -59.54
N THR A 2 -0.76 -25.51 -58.77
CA THR A 2 -1.53 -24.76 -57.77
C THR A 2 -0.75 -24.81 -56.46
N GLN A 3 -0.05 -23.73 -56.10
CA GLN A 3 0.60 -23.64 -54.79
C GLN A 3 -0.48 -23.48 -53.72
N THR A 4 -0.67 -24.53 -52.92
CA THR A 4 -1.44 -24.50 -51.68
C THR A 4 -0.75 -23.57 -50.70
N LYS A 5 -1.35 -22.40 -50.43
CA LYS A 5 -1.01 -21.57 -49.27
C LYS A 5 -1.21 -22.42 -48.02
N LYS A 6 -0.12 -22.95 -47.43
CA LYS A 6 -0.12 -23.52 -46.09
C LYS A 6 -0.67 -22.44 -45.15
N GLY A 7 -1.85 -22.68 -44.58
CA GLY A 7 -2.40 -21.83 -43.53
C GLY A 7 -1.44 -21.81 -42.35
N VAL A 8 -1.04 -20.62 -41.92
CA VAL A 8 -0.19 -20.45 -40.73
C VAL A 8 -1.01 -20.89 -39.52
N ASP A 9 -0.45 -21.78 -38.69
CA ASP A 9 -1.12 -22.27 -37.48
C ASP A 9 -1.38 -21.09 -36.52
N PRO A 10 -2.65 -20.85 -36.11
CA PRO A 10 -2.98 -19.81 -35.14
C PRO A 10 -2.18 -19.91 -33.84
N LYS A 11 -1.81 -21.12 -33.41
CA LYS A 11 -0.99 -21.34 -32.21
C LYS A 11 0.45 -20.86 -32.41
N GLU A 12 1.02 -21.12 -33.57
CA GLU A 12 2.35 -20.65 -33.96
C GLU A 12 2.40 -19.12 -34.06
N THR A 13 1.31 -18.52 -34.53
CA THR A 13 1.10 -17.07 -34.58
C THR A 13 1.02 -16.45 -33.17
N LEU A 14 0.28 -17.08 -32.25
CA LEU A 14 0.16 -16.64 -30.85
C LEU A 14 1.48 -16.77 -30.08
N GLU A 15 2.21 -17.88 -30.27
CA GLU A 15 3.52 -18.07 -29.65
C GLU A 15 4.55 -17.07 -30.18
N SER A 16 4.51 -16.76 -31.47
CA SER A 16 5.36 -15.74 -32.10
C SER A 16 5.06 -14.35 -31.54
N ALA A 17 3.79 -13.95 -31.48
CA ALA A 17 3.37 -12.68 -30.88
C ALA A 17 3.77 -12.58 -29.40
N ALA A 18 3.59 -13.66 -28.62
CA ALA A 18 4.00 -13.70 -27.23
C ALA A 18 5.52 -13.53 -27.05
N ARG A 19 6.34 -14.12 -27.93
CA ARG A 19 7.81 -13.95 -27.90
C ARG A 19 8.26 -12.53 -28.21
N GLN A 20 7.48 -11.75 -28.98
CA GLN A 20 7.77 -10.35 -29.27
C GLN A 20 7.48 -9.42 -28.08
N VAL A 21 6.48 -9.76 -27.24
CA VAL A 21 6.05 -8.92 -26.12
C VAL A 21 6.70 -9.33 -24.78
N ILE A 22 6.94 -10.63 -24.58
CA ILE A 22 7.48 -11.17 -23.32
C ILE A 22 9.00 -11.04 -23.31
N ALA A 23 9.53 -10.38 -22.29
CA ALA A 23 10.98 -10.29 -22.10
C ALA A 23 11.66 -11.67 -22.08
N PRO A 24 12.88 -11.80 -22.66
CA PRO A 24 13.61 -13.06 -22.69
C PRO A 24 13.76 -13.70 -21.29
N LYS A 25 13.77 -15.04 -21.23
CA LYS A 25 13.96 -15.80 -19.97
C LYS A 25 15.09 -15.26 -19.07
N PRO A 26 16.31 -14.93 -19.56
CA PRO A 26 17.37 -14.39 -18.69
C PRO A 26 16.99 -13.03 -18.07
N VAL A 27 16.33 -12.15 -18.83
CA VAL A 27 15.86 -10.84 -18.33
C VAL A 27 14.80 -11.02 -17.25
N ARG A 28 13.84 -11.93 -17.45
CA ARG A 28 12.81 -12.24 -16.45
C ARG A 28 13.41 -12.82 -15.18
N ARG A 29 14.32 -13.78 -15.30
CA ARG A 29 15.02 -14.38 -14.15
C ARG A 29 15.82 -13.33 -13.35
N LYS A 30 16.49 -12.40 -14.05
CA LYS A 30 17.18 -11.27 -13.40
C LYS A 30 16.21 -10.37 -12.65
N ARG A 31 15.09 -9.96 -13.28
CA ARG A 31 14.04 -9.13 -12.64
C ARG A 31 13.43 -9.82 -11.41
N GLU A 32 13.13 -11.11 -11.52
CA GLU A 32 12.63 -11.93 -10.41
C GLU A 32 13.64 -12.00 -9.26
N THR A 33 14.92 -12.21 -9.57
CA THR A 33 15.99 -12.26 -8.57
C THR A 33 16.11 -10.91 -7.85
N ILE A 34 16.11 -9.79 -8.59
CA ILE A 34 16.13 -8.44 -8.00
C ILE A 34 14.93 -8.22 -7.08
N PHE A 35 13.73 -8.60 -7.53
CA PHE A 35 12.53 -8.47 -6.72
C PHE A 35 12.59 -9.29 -5.43
N ARG A 36 13.09 -10.54 -5.50
CA ARG A 36 13.28 -11.38 -4.31
C ARG A 36 14.32 -10.81 -3.35
N ILE A 37 15.43 -10.29 -3.86
CA ILE A 37 16.46 -9.62 -3.04
C ILE A 37 15.86 -8.40 -2.35
N PHE A 38 15.08 -7.60 -3.06
CA PHE A 38 14.39 -6.45 -2.49
C PHE A 38 13.45 -6.86 -1.34
N LEU A 39 12.57 -7.84 -1.56
CA LEU A 39 11.68 -8.36 -0.50
C LEU A 39 12.46 -8.88 0.71
N LEU A 40 13.52 -9.65 0.46
CA LEU A 40 14.35 -10.19 1.53
C LEU A 40 15.03 -9.06 2.31
N SER A 41 15.48 -8.01 1.62
CA SER A 41 16.07 -6.83 2.28
C SER A 41 15.08 -6.07 3.15
N GLU A 42 13.82 -5.94 2.73
CA GLU A 42 12.77 -5.32 3.54
C GLU A 42 12.45 -6.14 4.80
N VAL A 43 12.33 -7.46 4.66
CA VAL A 43 12.12 -8.38 5.79
C VAL A 43 13.29 -8.29 6.77
N ILE A 44 14.53 -8.39 6.30
CA ILE A 44 15.72 -8.29 7.14
C ILE A 44 15.78 -6.93 7.83
N ALA A 45 15.56 -5.83 7.10
CA ALA A 45 15.57 -4.48 7.65
C ALA A 45 14.51 -4.30 8.74
N PHE A 46 13.28 -4.77 8.50
CA PHE A 46 12.21 -4.73 9.48
C PHE A 46 12.56 -5.57 10.72
N SER A 47 13.04 -6.81 10.54
CA SER A 47 13.40 -7.71 11.64
C SER A 47 14.53 -7.14 12.50
N ILE A 48 15.58 -6.57 11.88
CA ILE A 48 16.67 -5.92 12.61
C ILE A 48 16.13 -4.73 13.41
N LEU A 49 15.33 -3.87 12.77
CA LEU A 49 14.79 -2.67 13.42
C LEU A 49 13.85 -3.05 14.58
N ALA A 50 12.98 -4.04 14.39
CA ALA A 50 12.07 -4.54 15.42
C ALA A 50 12.84 -5.14 16.60
N ALA A 51 13.83 -6.01 16.34
CA ALA A 51 14.67 -6.59 17.39
C ALA A 51 15.43 -5.50 18.16
N TRP A 52 15.95 -4.50 17.47
CA TRP A 52 16.66 -3.40 18.11
C TRP A 52 15.74 -2.58 19.02
N VAL A 53 14.55 -2.21 18.52
CA VAL A 53 13.53 -1.50 19.31
C VAL A 53 13.17 -2.30 20.56
N SER A 54 12.95 -3.60 20.44
CA SER A 54 12.63 -4.48 21.58
C SER A 54 13.74 -4.56 22.62
N LEU A 55 15.01 -4.54 22.19
CA LEU A 55 16.16 -4.75 23.10
C LEU A 55 16.71 -3.45 23.70
N ARG A 56 16.57 -2.31 23.01
CA ARG A 56 17.22 -1.04 23.37
C ARG A 56 16.22 0.10 23.63
N GLY A 57 14.96 -0.03 23.21
CA GLY A 57 13.88 0.94 23.44
C GLY A 57 13.94 2.19 22.57
N ASN A 58 14.95 3.05 22.76
CA ASN A 58 14.99 4.40 22.19
C ASN A 58 16.26 4.66 21.38
N PHE A 59 16.11 5.36 20.25
CA PHE A 59 17.23 5.83 19.43
C PHE A 59 17.49 7.30 19.73
N ALA A 60 18.76 7.69 19.88
CA ALA A 60 19.15 9.10 19.93
C ALA A 60 18.68 9.83 18.65
N PHE A 61 18.76 9.15 17.51
CA PHE A 61 18.27 9.66 16.22
C PHE A 61 16.76 9.94 16.23
N ASP A 62 15.93 9.13 16.89
CA ASP A 62 14.49 9.35 16.94
C ASP A 62 14.16 10.69 17.61
N LEU A 63 14.81 10.96 18.74
CA LEU A 63 14.63 12.21 19.47
C LEU A 63 15.15 13.40 18.65
N GLN A 64 16.37 13.33 18.14
CA GLN A 64 16.97 14.39 17.33
C GLN A 64 16.12 14.73 16.10
N PHE A 65 15.64 13.72 15.38
CA PHE A 65 14.80 13.90 14.21
C PHE A 65 13.45 14.52 14.57
N THR A 66 12.85 14.09 15.70
CA THR A 66 11.57 14.65 16.15
C THR A 66 11.72 16.12 16.53
N LEU A 67 12.75 16.49 17.29
CA LEU A 67 13.04 17.87 17.66
C LEU A 67 13.35 18.74 16.42
N ALA A 68 14.12 18.22 15.46
CA ALA A 68 14.42 18.93 14.22
C ALA A 68 13.14 19.23 13.41
N LEU A 69 12.22 18.26 13.32
CA LEU A 69 10.92 18.47 12.66
C LEU A 69 10.05 19.49 13.42
N GLN A 70 10.02 19.41 14.75
CA GLN A 70 9.20 20.32 15.57
C GLN A 70 9.73 21.76 15.64
N ASN A 71 11.02 21.95 15.32
CA ASN A 71 11.61 23.28 15.15
C ASN A 71 11.12 24.00 13.87
N ILE A 72 10.34 23.34 13.02
CA ILE A 72 9.70 23.97 11.85
C ILE A 72 8.48 24.78 12.32
N HIS A 73 8.71 26.06 12.63
CA HIS A 73 7.66 27.00 13.05
C HIS A 73 6.91 27.61 11.85
N ASN A 74 6.19 26.78 11.10
CA ASN A 74 5.38 27.22 9.97
C ASN A 74 3.91 26.75 10.12
N PRO A 75 2.92 27.65 10.15
CA PRO A 75 1.52 27.29 10.37
C PRO A 75 0.92 26.47 9.22
N ILE A 76 1.36 26.69 7.98
CA ILE A 76 0.92 25.90 6.82
C ILE A 76 1.45 24.47 6.93
N PHE A 77 2.71 24.30 7.32
CA PHE A 77 3.29 22.98 7.56
C PHE A 77 2.56 22.26 8.70
N ALA A 78 2.28 22.95 9.81
CA ALA A 78 1.53 22.40 10.93
C ALA A 78 0.11 21.97 10.52
N ALA A 79 -0.59 22.81 9.76
CA ALA A 79 -1.93 22.51 9.25
C ALA A 79 -1.90 21.31 8.29
N LEU A 80 -0.90 21.23 7.41
CA LEU A 80 -0.72 20.09 6.50
C LEU A 80 -0.47 18.80 7.27
N MET A 81 0.47 18.80 8.22
CA MET A 81 0.76 17.61 9.04
C MET A 81 -0.47 17.17 9.84
N THR A 82 -1.20 18.12 10.41
CA THR A 82 -2.44 17.83 11.16
C THR A 82 -3.54 17.29 10.25
N GLY A 83 -3.78 17.91 9.09
CA GLY A 83 -4.80 17.51 8.13
C GLY A 83 -4.54 16.14 7.50
N ILE A 84 -3.28 15.84 7.17
CA ILE A 84 -2.89 14.50 6.73
C ILE A 84 -3.16 13.51 7.87
N SER A 85 -2.72 13.79 9.08
CA SER A 85 -2.97 12.88 10.20
C SER A 85 -4.46 12.64 10.45
N TRP A 86 -5.30 13.67 10.28
CA TRP A 86 -6.72 13.64 10.62
C TRP A 86 -7.49 12.50 9.98
N ILE A 87 -7.17 12.18 8.72
CA ILE A 87 -7.78 11.09 7.95
C ILE A 87 -7.54 9.71 8.61
N GLY A 88 -6.41 9.55 9.31
CA GLY A 88 -6.01 8.29 9.94
C GLY A 88 -6.62 8.06 11.33
N PHE A 89 -7.45 8.97 11.83
CA PHE A 89 -8.11 8.82 13.11
C PHE A 89 -9.52 8.23 13.01
N PHE A 90 -10.04 7.78 14.15
CA PHE A 90 -11.45 7.46 14.30
C PHE A 90 -12.26 8.77 14.47
N PRO A 91 -13.44 8.92 13.83
CA PRO A 91 -14.14 7.93 12.99
C PRO A 91 -13.77 7.96 11.50
N GLN A 92 -12.87 8.84 11.06
CA GLN A 92 -12.55 9.11 9.66
C GLN A 92 -12.13 7.85 8.90
N VAL A 93 -11.26 7.02 9.49
CA VAL A 93 -10.79 5.76 8.87
C VAL A 93 -11.95 4.82 8.57
N ILE A 94 -12.96 4.74 9.43
CA ILE A 94 -14.12 3.85 9.23
C ILE A 94 -15.02 4.43 8.14
N ILE A 95 -15.32 5.72 8.22
CA ILE A 95 -16.19 6.39 7.25
C ILE A 95 -15.59 6.31 5.84
N LEU A 96 -14.34 6.73 5.68
CA LEU A 96 -13.68 6.79 4.37
C LEU A 96 -13.48 5.39 3.78
N SER A 97 -13.09 4.42 4.60
CA SER A 97 -12.91 3.05 4.11
C SER A 97 -14.23 2.44 3.68
N THR A 98 -15.28 2.59 4.50
CA THR A 98 -16.62 2.06 4.20
C THR A 98 -17.18 2.69 2.93
N LEU A 99 -17.08 4.02 2.79
CA LEU A 99 -17.56 4.71 1.59
C LEU A 99 -16.82 4.25 0.33
N ALA A 100 -15.49 4.18 0.35
CA ALA A 100 -14.72 3.73 -0.80
C ALA A 100 -15.04 2.27 -1.16
N ILE A 101 -15.13 1.37 -0.17
CA ILE A 101 -15.51 -0.03 -0.37
C ILE A 101 -16.93 -0.13 -0.94
N LEU A 102 -17.89 0.62 -0.41
CA LEU A 102 -19.26 0.66 -0.89
C LEU A 102 -19.32 1.14 -2.35
N ILE A 103 -18.60 2.22 -2.69
CA ILE A 103 -18.51 2.70 -4.07
C ILE A 103 -17.98 1.60 -4.99
N ILE A 104 -16.92 0.90 -4.61
CA ILE A 104 -16.34 -0.19 -5.40
C ILE A 104 -17.37 -1.33 -5.61
N PHE A 105 -18.15 -1.68 -4.58
CA PHE A 105 -19.23 -2.66 -4.72
C PHE A 105 -20.38 -2.19 -5.61
N LEU A 106 -20.81 -0.93 -5.48
CA LEU A 106 -21.86 -0.32 -6.31
C LEU A 106 -21.42 -0.22 -7.78
N LEU A 107 -20.13 -0.05 -8.02
CA LEU A 107 -19.53 -0.15 -9.35
C LEU A 107 -19.40 -1.58 -9.85
N GLY A 108 -19.96 -2.60 -9.19
CA GLY A 108 -19.92 -4.01 -9.62
C GLY A 108 -18.55 -4.70 -9.47
N LEU A 109 -17.56 -4.01 -8.90
CA LEU A 109 -16.20 -4.51 -8.68
C LEU A 109 -16.10 -5.31 -7.37
N LYS A 110 -16.95 -6.35 -7.24
CA LYS A 110 -17.07 -7.20 -6.04
C LYS A 110 -15.73 -7.71 -5.50
N TRP A 111 -14.84 -8.25 -6.34
CA TRP A 111 -13.55 -8.75 -5.86
C TRP A 111 -12.63 -7.66 -5.34
N GLU A 112 -12.57 -6.53 -6.06
CA GLU A 112 -11.82 -5.35 -5.64
C GLU A 112 -12.34 -4.82 -4.30
N GLY A 113 -13.66 -4.78 -4.12
CA GLY A 113 -14.30 -4.33 -2.88
C GLY A 113 -14.00 -5.28 -1.72
N THR A 114 -14.08 -6.58 -1.95
CA THR A 114 -13.68 -7.61 -0.96
C THR A 114 -12.20 -7.49 -0.60
N MET A 115 -11.31 -7.32 -1.57
CA MET A 115 -9.88 -7.17 -1.29
C MET A 115 -9.55 -5.84 -0.60
N ALA A 116 -10.29 -4.76 -0.90
CA ALA A 116 -10.17 -3.50 -0.19
C ALA A 116 -10.61 -3.66 1.28
N LEU A 117 -11.70 -4.37 1.55
CA LEU A 117 -12.09 -4.72 2.92
C LEU A 117 -11.03 -5.57 3.64
N ILE A 118 -10.54 -6.63 2.97
CA ILE A 118 -9.47 -7.49 3.50
C ILE A 118 -8.23 -6.65 3.82
N SER A 119 -7.87 -5.66 2.98
CA SER A 119 -6.70 -4.83 3.21
C SER A 119 -6.76 -4.07 4.53
N VAL A 120 -7.92 -3.48 4.87
CA VAL A 120 -8.13 -2.75 6.13
C VAL A 120 -7.99 -3.69 7.32
N VAL A 121 -8.72 -4.82 7.29
CA VAL A 121 -8.72 -5.79 8.40
C VAL A 121 -7.33 -6.40 8.58
N PHE A 122 -6.67 -6.77 7.49
CA PHE A 122 -5.36 -7.42 7.53
C PHE A 122 -4.30 -6.50 8.13
N VAL A 123 -4.20 -5.24 7.68
CA VAL A 123 -3.16 -4.34 8.22
C VAL A 123 -3.43 -3.92 9.66
N GLU A 124 -4.69 -3.80 10.07
CA GLU A 124 -5.05 -3.52 11.46
C GLU A 124 -4.65 -4.69 12.38
N LEU A 125 -5.00 -5.92 12.00
CA LEU A 125 -4.63 -7.12 12.76
C LEU A 125 -3.10 -7.31 12.82
N LEU A 126 -2.42 -7.12 11.69
CA LEU A 126 -0.96 -7.21 11.63
C LEU A 126 -0.30 -6.13 12.50
N ASN A 127 -0.79 -4.89 12.46
CA ASN A 127 -0.28 -3.81 13.30
C ASN A 127 -0.50 -4.09 14.79
N GLY A 128 -1.70 -4.54 15.16
CA GLY A 128 -2.05 -4.92 16.53
C GLY A 128 -1.18 -6.06 17.06
N PHE A 129 -0.94 -7.09 16.25
CA PHE A 129 -0.06 -8.20 16.59
C PHE A 129 1.37 -7.73 16.91
N VAL A 130 1.97 -6.91 16.03
CA VAL A 130 3.33 -6.41 16.27
C VAL A 130 3.36 -5.47 17.48
N LYS A 131 2.34 -4.63 17.67
CA LYS A 131 2.23 -3.76 18.86
C LYS A 131 2.25 -4.55 20.16
N ALA A 132 1.49 -5.66 20.22
CA ALA A 132 1.43 -6.56 21.36
C ALA A 132 2.71 -7.39 21.56
N ALA A 133 3.54 -7.53 20.53
CA ALA A 133 4.83 -8.20 20.66
C ALA A 133 5.94 -7.26 21.18
N ILE A 134 5.92 -5.99 20.75
CA ILE A 134 7.04 -5.06 20.98
C ILE A 134 6.81 -4.15 22.19
N HIS A 135 5.57 -3.79 22.49
CA HIS A 135 5.20 -2.95 23.64
C HIS A 135 5.95 -1.61 23.77
N ARG A 136 6.36 -1.03 22.63
CA ARG A 136 7.17 0.19 22.64
C ARG A 136 6.41 1.39 23.21
N PRO A 137 6.96 2.16 24.15
CA PRO A 137 6.38 3.43 24.61
C PRO A 137 6.40 4.48 23.50
N ARG A 138 5.41 5.38 23.53
CA ARG A 138 5.32 6.55 22.62
C ARG A 138 6.24 7.68 23.07
N PRO A 139 6.52 8.66 22.21
CA PRO A 139 7.08 9.93 22.65
C PRO A 139 6.23 10.54 23.76
N SER A 140 6.89 11.08 24.77
CA SER A 140 6.27 11.65 25.95
C SER A 140 6.50 13.16 26.02
N ALA A 141 5.61 13.86 26.70
CA ALA A 141 5.56 15.33 26.71
C ALA A 141 6.76 15.98 27.43
N ASP A 142 7.53 15.21 28.20
CA ASP A 142 8.81 15.61 28.80
C ASP A 142 9.96 15.65 27.78
N LEU A 143 9.82 14.98 26.63
CA LEU A 143 10.85 14.91 25.59
C LEU A 143 10.54 15.79 24.38
N VAL A 144 9.28 15.83 23.96
CA VAL A 144 8.84 16.47 22.70
C VAL A 144 7.44 17.06 22.84
N HIS A 145 7.05 17.95 21.92
CA HIS A 145 5.69 18.46 21.87
C HIS A 145 4.73 17.35 21.38
N VAL A 146 3.73 16.98 22.17
CA VAL A 146 2.75 15.93 21.82
C VAL A 146 1.38 16.57 21.59
N LEU A 147 0.91 16.61 20.35
CA LEU A 147 -0.36 17.28 20.02
C LEU A 147 -1.57 16.56 20.65
N THR A 148 -1.57 15.22 20.65
CA THR A 148 -2.64 14.42 21.24
C THR A 148 -2.08 13.11 21.74
N ARG A 149 -2.38 12.77 23.00
CA ARG A 149 -1.97 11.50 23.61
C ARG A 149 -2.82 10.35 23.08
N LEU A 150 -2.15 9.24 22.79
CA LEU A 150 -2.78 8.01 22.31
C LEU A 150 -2.50 6.87 23.27
N ASN A 151 -3.55 6.17 23.71
CA ASN A 151 -3.48 5.11 24.71
C ASN A 151 -3.21 3.74 24.07
N SER A 152 -2.11 3.63 23.30
CA SER A 152 -1.67 2.38 22.68
C SER A 152 -0.15 2.39 22.46
N TYR A 153 0.45 1.22 22.21
CA TYR A 153 1.89 1.12 21.92
C TYR A 153 2.28 1.88 20.66
N SER A 154 3.55 2.29 20.56
CA SER A 154 4.04 3.11 19.46
C SER A 154 4.39 2.31 18.20
N PHE A 155 5.07 1.17 18.35
CA PHE A 155 5.68 0.44 17.24
C PHE A 155 4.78 -0.67 16.68
N PRO A 156 4.61 -0.78 15.35
CA PRO A 156 4.90 0.22 14.32
C PRO A 156 3.74 1.23 14.22
N SER A 157 3.90 2.31 13.45
CA SER A 157 2.85 3.31 13.30
C SER A 157 1.59 2.77 12.60
N GLY A 158 0.45 2.77 13.31
CA GLY A 158 -0.83 2.29 12.76
C GLY A 158 -1.38 3.16 11.64
N HIS A 159 -1.19 4.48 11.68
CA HIS A 159 -1.57 5.37 10.59
C HIS A 159 -0.81 5.04 9.30
N VAL A 160 0.52 4.87 9.39
CA VAL A 160 1.33 4.52 8.21
C VAL A 160 0.91 3.15 7.65
N MET A 161 0.64 2.17 8.53
CA MET A 161 0.13 0.85 8.13
C MET A 161 -1.22 0.94 7.41
N TYR A 162 -2.18 1.73 7.94
CA TYR A 162 -3.47 1.97 7.30
C TYR A 162 -3.31 2.63 5.92
N TYR A 163 -2.46 3.66 5.82
CA TYR A 163 -2.24 4.39 4.57
C TYR A 163 -1.64 3.48 3.50
N LEU A 164 -0.60 2.71 3.83
CA LEU A 164 -0.02 1.77 2.87
C LEU A 164 -0.97 0.62 2.53
N GLY A 165 -1.63 0.05 3.53
CA GLY A 165 -2.53 -1.08 3.33
C GLY A 165 -3.75 -0.72 2.49
N PHE A 166 -4.51 0.28 2.95
CA PHE A 166 -5.78 0.65 2.33
C PHE A 166 -5.60 1.62 1.17
N PHE A 167 -5.02 2.81 1.40
CA PHE A 167 -4.83 3.78 0.32
C PHE A 167 -3.83 3.30 -0.72
N GLY A 168 -2.79 2.56 -0.33
CA GLY A 168 -1.88 1.92 -1.28
C GLY A 168 -2.57 0.85 -2.14
N PHE A 169 -3.51 0.08 -1.56
CA PHE A 169 -4.30 -0.87 -2.36
C PHE A 169 -5.28 -0.17 -3.31
N LEU A 170 -5.96 0.89 -2.87
CA LEU A 170 -6.78 1.72 -3.75
C LEU A 170 -5.96 2.38 -4.87
N TRP A 171 -4.77 2.88 -4.54
CA TRP A 171 -3.82 3.44 -5.51
C TRP A 171 -3.44 2.39 -6.57
N PHE A 172 -3.17 1.16 -6.14
CA PHE A 172 -2.93 0.03 -7.04
C PHE A 172 -4.13 -0.25 -7.94
N LEU A 173 -5.36 -0.33 -7.39
CA LEU A 173 -6.57 -0.55 -8.17
C LEU A 173 -6.78 0.55 -9.22
N ILE A 174 -6.60 1.82 -8.85
CA ILE A 174 -6.66 2.94 -9.79
C ILE A 174 -5.63 2.77 -10.91
N PHE A 175 -4.41 2.37 -10.56
CA PHE A 175 -3.34 2.18 -11.53
C PHE A 175 -3.65 1.09 -12.57
N ILE A 176 -4.28 -0.02 -12.15
CA ILE A 176 -4.56 -1.14 -13.05
C ILE A 176 -5.92 -1.05 -13.77
N LEU A 177 -6.94 -0.42 -13.16
CA LEU A 177 -8.30 -0.40 -13.71
C LEU A 177 -8.62 0.85 -14.53
N LEU A 178 -8.10 2.02 -14.17
CA LEU A 178 -8.43 3.26 -14.87
C LEU A 178 -7.56 3.43 -16.12
N LYS A 179 -8.21 3.85 -17.22
CA LYS A 179 -7.51 4.28 -18.45
C LYS A 179 -6.59 5.46 -18.14
N LYS A 180 -5.55 5.65 -18.98
CA LYS A 180 -4.68 6.84 -18.90
C LYS A 180 -5.53 8.10 -19.13
N SER A 181 -5.69 8.92 -18.10
CA SER A 181 -6.50 10.14 -18.12
C SER A 181 -6.00 11.11 -17.04
N TRP A 182 -6.36 12.39 -17.16
CA TRP A 182 -6.08 13.38 -16.12
C TRP A 182 -6.63 12.95 -14.76
N LEU A 183 -7.87 12.46 -14.73
CA LEU A 183 -8.50 11.94 -13.52
C LEU A 183 -7.67 10.85 -12.83
N ARG A 184 -7.12 9.90 -13.61
CA ARG A 184 -6.25 8.85 -13.06
C ARG A 184 -5.04 9.45 -12.35
N TYR A 185 -4.37 10.43 -12.96
CA TYR A 185 -3.20 11.05 -12.35
C TYR A 185 -3.54 11.85 -11.08
N VAL A 186 -4.67 12.56 -11.08
CA VAL A 186 -5.16 13.27 -9.89
C VAL A 186 -5.42 12.30 -8.75
N LEU A 187 -6.14 11.19 -9.00
CA LEU A 187 -6.45 10.19 -7.96
C LEU A 187 -5.19 9.50 -7.42
N LEU A 188 -4.24 9.14 -8.29
CA LEU A 188 -2.96 8.57 -7.89
C LEU A 188 -2.14 9.55 -7.03
N THR A 189 -2.19 10.85 -7.34
CA THR A 189 -1.51 11.89 -6.57
C THR A 189 -2.20 12.09 -5.22
N LEU A 190 -3.53 12.16 -5.20
CA LEU A 190 -4.35 12.36 -4.01
C LEU A 190 -4.17 11.24 -2.97
N LEU A 191 -3.95 10.01 -3.41
CA LEU A 191 -3.64 8.89 -2.51
C LEU A 191 -2.15 8.76 -2.22
N GLY A 192 -1.29 8.97 -3.22
CA GLY A 192 0.16 8.77 -3.10
C GLY A 192 0.84 9.79 -2.18
N VAL A 193 0.51 11.07 -2.30
CA VAL A 193 1.15 12.13 -1.50
C VAL A 193 0.89 11.94 0.01
N PRO A 194 -0.36 11.69 0.47
CA PRO A 194 -0.59 11.42 1.89
C PRO A 194 0.12 10.16 2.39
N ILE A 195 0.25 9.10 1.58
CA ILE A 195 1.02 7.90 1.96
C ILE A 195 2.47 8.27 2.28
N LEU A 196 3.11 9.15 1.51
CA LEU A 196 4.49 9.56 1.74
C LEU A 196 4.64 10.51 2.95
N LEU A 197 3.66 11.38 3.16
CA LEU A 197 3.74 12.43 4.17
C LEU A 197 3.21 12.01 5.54
N VAL A 198 2.34 11.01 5.63
CA VAL A 198 1.73 10.60 6.90
C VAL A 198 2.80 10.25 7.94
N GLY A 199 3.89 9.60 7.54
CA GLY A 199 5.00 9.30 8.44
C GLY A 199 5.62 10.54 9.09
N VAL A 200 5.94 11.56 8.28
CA VAL A 200 6.47 12.85 8.76
C VAL A 200 5.48 13.51 9.71
N SER A 201 4.19 13.49 9.35
CA SER A 201 3.11 14.00 10.19
C SER A 201 3.07 13.30 11.56
N ARG A 202 3.16 11.96 11.61
CA ARG A 202 3.13 11.21 12.88
C ARG A 202 4.28 11.57 13.82
N VAL A 203 5.46 11.85 13.27
CA VAL A 203 6.64 12.28 14.04
C VAL A 203 6.49 13.73 14.47
N TYR A 204 6.15 14.63 13.55
CA TYR A 204 5.96 16.05 13.83
C TYR A 204 4.95 16.29 14.95
N LEU A 205 3.84 15.54 14.96
CA LEU A 205 2.80 15.62 15.98
C LEU A 205 3.20 14.98 17.33
N GLY A 206 4.41 14.43 17.45
CA GLY A 206 4.91 13.79 18.66
C GLY A 206 4.22 12.48 19.00
N GLN A 207 3.59 11.82 18.02
CA GLN A 207 2.78 10.62 18.28
C GLN A 207 3.54 9.32 18.01
N HIS A 208 4.58 9.36 17.19
CA HIS A 208 5.44 8.23 16.91
C HIS A 208 6.90 8.67 16.78
N TRP A 209 7.80 7.76 17.07
CA TRP A 209 9.21 7.92 16.74
C TRP A 209 9.46 7.64 15.25
N SER A 210 10.55 8.17 14.70
CA SER A 210 10.90 7.98 13.28
C SER A 210 11.09 6.50 12.92
N SER A 211 11.66 5.70 13.82
CA SER A 211 11.81 4.26 13.65
C SER A 211 10.48 3.50 13.66
N ASP A 212 9.43 3.96 14.37
CA ASP A 212 8.08 3.38 14.27
C ASP A 212 7.50 3.55 12.87
N VAL A 213 7.79 4.70 12.26
CA VAL A 213 7.33 5.10 10.93
C VAL A 213 8.09 4.33 9.85
N ILE A 214 9.42 4.24 9.95
CA ILE A 214 10.24 3.45 9.03
C ILE A 214 9.82 1.98 9.06
N ALA A 215 9.66 1.41 10.26
CA ALA A 215 9.17 0.04 10.40
C ALA A 215 7.78 -0.18 9.81
N ALA A 216 6.89 0.80 9.95
CA ALA A 216 5.57 0.74 9.34
C ALA A 216 5.62 0.83 7.80
N TYR A 217 6.54 1.62 7.23
CA TYR A 217 6.73 1.64 5.77
C TYR A 217 7.27 0.30 5.24
N LEU A 218 8.23 -0.31 5.94
CA LEU A 218 8.76 -1.63 5.59
C LEU A 218 7.70 -2.74 5.72
N LEU A 219 6.99 -2.80 6.85
CA LEU A 219 5.97 -3.83 7.06
C LEU A 219 4.73 -3.60 6.19
N GLY A 220 4.32 -2.35 6.03
CA GLY A 220 3.14 -1.98 5.23
C GLY A 220 3.34 -2.22 3.73
N SER A 221 4.56 -2.01 3.21
CA SER A 221 4.88 -2.31 1.80
C SER A 221 4.88 -3.82 1.55
N LEU A 222 5.47 -4.61 2.44
CA LEU A 222 5.38 -6.08 2.42
C LEU A 222 3.91 -6.56 2.45
N ALA A 223 3.09 -5.97 3.34
CA ALA A 223 1.66 -6.27 3.42
C ALA A 223 0.91 -5.91 2.14
N LEU A 224 1.18 -4.74 1.55
CA LEU A 224 0.58 -4.32 0.28
C LEU A 224 0.97 -5.24 -0.88
N LEU A 225 2.25 -5.63 -0.96
CA LEU A 225 2.72 -6.57 -1.99
C LEU A 225 2.05 -7.93 -1.85
N LEU A 226 1.86 -8.42 -0.62
CA LEU A 226 1.11 -9.64 -0.36
C LEU A 226 -0.36 -9.50 -0.79
N LEU A 227 -1.03 -8.39 -0.45
CA LEU A 227 -2.41 -8.12 -0.87
C LEU A 227 -2.55 -8.09 -2.40
N ILE A 228 -1.60 -7.49 -3.11
CA ILE A 228 -1.57 -7.48 -4.58
C ILE A 228 -1.40 -8.89 -5.15
N GLN A 229 -0.52 -9.71 -4.56
CA GLN A 229 -0.35 -11.11 -4.98
C GLN A 229 -1.62 -11.93 -4.75
N VAL A 230 -2.26 -11.78 -3.58
CA VAL A 230 -3.54 -12.44 -3.27
C VAL A 230 -4.64 -11.97 -4.22
N TYR A 231 -4.68 -10.67 -4.55
CA TYR A 231 -5.62 -10.13 -5.53
C TYR A 231 -5.47 -10.81 -6.89
N PHE A 232 -4.26 -10.88 -7.45
CA PHE A 232 -4.02 -11.52 -8.74
C PHE A 232 -4.22 -13.03 -8.71
N TRP A 233 -3.91 -13.69 -7.61
CA TRP A 233 -4.17 -15.10 -7.42
C TRP A 233 -5.68 -15.39 -7.35
N GLY A 234 -6.45 -14.58 -6.62
CA GLY A 234 -7.88 -14.80 -6.41
C GLY A 234 -8.76 -14.36 -7.59
N LYS A 235 -8.40 -13.28 -8.29
CA LYS A 235 -9.20 -12.71 -9.40
C LYS A 235 -9.65 -13.75 -10.44
N PRO A 236 -8.77 -14.58 -11.03
CA PRO A 236 -9.18 -15.58 -12.03
C PRO A 236 -9.91 -16.79 -11.44
N ARG A 237 -9.84 -17.01 -10.11
CA ARG A 237 -10.39 -18.19 -9.44
C ARG A 237 -11.81 -17.97 -8.94
N PHE A 238 -12.07 -16.80 -8.34
CA PHE A 238 -13.33 -16.54 -7.65
C PHE A 238 -14.27 -15.62 -8.45
N PHE A 239 -13.75 -14.84 -9.42
CA PHE A 239 -14.54 -13.80 -10.10
C PHE A 239 -14.27 -13.73 -11.61
N LYS A 240 -14.32 -14.89 -12.28
CA LYS A 240 -14.13 -15.02 -13.74
C LYS A 240 -15.21 -14.32 -14.58
N HIS A 241 -16.38 -14.05 -14.02
CA HIS A 241 -17.58 -13.57 -14.72
C HIS A 241 -18.09 -12.21 -14.20
N GLN A 242 -17.21 -11.26 -13.88
CA GLN A 242 -17.65 -9.88 -13.64
C GLN A 242 -17.91 -9.19 -14.99
N ASP A 243 -19.16 -8.81 -15.23
CA ASP A 243 -19.63 -8.23 -16.51
C ASP A 243 -18.88 -6.96 -16.93
N ILE A 244 -18.24 -6.26 -16.00
CA ILE A 244 -17.44 -5.04 -16.27
C ILE A 244 -16.06 -5.37 -16.85
N ALA A 245 -15.55 -6.59 -16.62
CA ALA A 245 -14.29 -7.06 -17.19
C ALA A 245 -14.46 -7.67 -18.59
N THR A 246 -15.65 -8.18 -18.90
CA THR A 246 -16.03 -8.56 -20.26
C THR A 246 -16.49 -7.29 -20.97
N GLY A 247 -15.76 -6.82 -21.98
CA GLY A 247 -16.25 -5.74 -22.85
C GLY A 247 -17.67 -6.02 -23.36
N PRO A 248 -18.41 -5.00 -23.84
CA PRO A 248 -19.78 -5.18 -24.29
C PRO A 248 -19.84 -6.40 -25.20
N LYS A 249 -20.70 -7.37 -24.86
CA LYS A 249 -20.97 -8.52 -25.73
C LYS A 249 -21.31 -7.93 -27.09
N GLU A 250 -20.49 -8.20 -28.10
CA GLU A 250 -20.87 -7.95 -29.48
C GLU A 250 -22.19 -8.69 -29.66
N SER A 251 -23.28 -7.94 -29.74
CA SER A 251 -24.56 -8.46 -30.14
C SER A 251 -24.34 -9.07 -31.51
N HIS A 252 -24.36 -10.39 -31.60
CA HIS A 252 -24.52 -11.08 -32.86
C HIS A 252 -25.81 -10.53 -33.49
N VAL A 253 -25.62 -9.65 -34.47
CA VAL A 253 -26.66 -9.24 -35.39
C VAL A 253 -26.72 -10.38 -36.39
N ASP A 254 -27.66 -11.29 -36.17
CA ASP A 254 -28.19 -12.18 -37.20
C ASP A 254 -29.18 -11.40 -38.09
#